data_AF-A0A7X2IWA6-F1
#
_entry.id   AF-A0A7X2IWA6-F1
#
_cell.length_a   1.000
_cell.length_b   1.000
_cell.length_c   1.000
_cell.angle_alpha   90.00
_cell.angle_beta   90.00
_cell.angle_gamma   90.00
#
_symmetry.space_group_name_H-M   'P 1'
#
loop_
_entity.id
_entity.type
_entity.pdbx_description
1 polymer ?
#
loop_
_entity_poly.entity_id
_entity_poly.type
_entity_poly.pdbx_seq_one_letter_code
_entity_poly.pdbx_strand_id
1 'polypeptide(L)' 'MNIIQALEQMQATLRDLSPVLWSYKENLVKQGFTEEQAFALVKDYQNTILSNGK' A
#
# COMPACT_ATOMS: atom_id res chain seq x y z
N MET A 1 20.44 1.68 -15.08
CA MET A 1 19.77 2.01 -13.81
C MET A 1 20.58 1.34 -12.70
N ASN A 2 21.24 2.11 -11.84
CA ASN A 2 22.09 1.55 -10.79
C ASN A 2 21.21 0.98 -9.66
N ILE A 3 21.65 -0.06 -8.97
CA ILE A 3 20.84 -0.75 -7.94
C ILE A 3 20.39 0.22 -6.83
N ILE A 4 21.21 1.23 -6.53
CA ILE A 4 20.89 2.30 -5.58
C ILE A 4 19.70 3.15 -6.06
N GLN A 5 19.66 3.52 -7.34
CA GLN A 5 18.56 4.31 -7.90
C GLN A 5 17.24 3.51 -7.90
N ALA A 6 17.30 2.20 -8.12
CA ALA A 6 16.13 1.33 -8.03
C ALA A 6 15.60 1.25 -6.59
N LEU A 7 16.48 1.21 -5.60
CA LEU A 7 16.11 1.24 -4.18
C LEU A 7 15.53 2.60 -3.77
N GLU A 8 16.11 3.70 -4.25
CA GLU A 8 15.58 5.06 -4.01
C GLU A 8 14.18 5.23 -4.60
N GLN A 9 13.95 4.75 -5.82
CA GLN A 9 12.63 4.77 -6.46
C GLN A 9 11.62 3.89 -5.72
N MET A 10 12.05 2.73 -5.23
CA MET A 10 11.21 1.86 -4.41
C MET A 10 10.84 2.54 -3.09
N GLN A 11 11.80 3.17 -2.42
CA GLN A 11 11.54 3.94 -1.19
C GLN A 11 10.61 5.12 -1.43
N ALA A 12 10.79 5.86 -2.53
CA ALA A 12 9.89 6.95 -2.91
C ALA A 12 8.46 6.45 -3.14
N THR A 13 8.31 5.36 -3.89
CA THR A 13 7.01 4.71 -4.13
C THR A 13 6.35 4.30 -2.80
N LEU A 14 7.10 3.67 -1.90
CA LEU A 14 6.60 3.26 -0.59
C LEU A 14 6.21 4.47 0.27
N ARG A 15 7.02 5.54 0.28
CA ARG A 15 6.72 6.76 1.02
C ARG A 15 5.41 7.39 0.58
N ASP A 16 5.17 7.43 -0.73
CA ASP A 16 3.99 8.07 -1.30
C ASP A 16 2.74 7.19 -1.15
N LEU A 17 2.90 5.85 -1.15
CA LEU A 17 1.81 4.89 -1.03
C LEU A 17 1.39 4.62 0.43
N SER A 18 2.33 4.66 1.38
CA SER A 18 2.10 4.40 2.81
C SER A 18 0.93 5.19 3.42
N PRO A 19 0.82 6.52 3.26
CA PRO A 19 -0.29 7.28 3.84
C PRO A 19 -1.64 6.90 3.22
N VAL A 20 -1.67 6.55 1.93
CA VAL A 20 -2.91 6.11 1.24
C VAL A 20 -3.39 4.78 1.80
N LEU A 21 -2.48 3.80 1.97
CA LEU A 21 -2.81 2.50 2.56
C LEU A 21 -3.26 2.65 4.02
N TRP A 22 -2.65 3.56 4.77
CA TRP A 22 -3.05 3.86 6.14
C TRP A 22 -4.47 4.43 6.22
N SER A 23 -4.77 5.46 5.43
CA SER A 23 -6.12 6.05 5.39
C SER A 23 -7.17 5.05 4.91
N TYR A 24 -6.81 4.16 3.98
CA TYR A 24 -7.70 3.09 3.54
C TYR A 24 -8.02 2.11 4.67
N LYS A 25 -6.99 1.67 5.42
CA LYS A 25 -7.16 0.84 6.62
C LYS A 25 -8.08 1.49 7.64
N GLU A 26 -7.85 2.76 7.98
CA GLU A 26 -8.67 3.48 8.95
C GLU A 26 -10.14 3.59 8.52
N ASN A 27 -10.39 3.82 7.22
CA ASN A 27 -11.75 3.85 6.69
C ASN A 27 -12.45 2.50 6.80
N LEU A 28 -11.74 1.38 6.56
CA LEU A 28 -12.29 0.04 6.72
C LEU A 28 -12.66 -0.23 8.19
N VAL A 29 -11.79 0.12 9.12
CA VAL A 29 -12.08 -0.02 10.56
C VAL A 29 -13.31 0.81 10.95
N LYS A 30 -13.43 2.05 10.45
CA LYS A 30 -14.62 2.90 10.68
C LYS A 30 -15.91 2.33 10.08
N GLN A 31 -15.81 1.54 9.01
CA GLN A 31 -16.95 0.86 8.39
C GLN A 31 -17.35 -0.43 9.13
N GLY A 32 -16.65 -0.79 10.20
CA GLY A 32 -16.96 -1.96 11.02
C GLY A 32 -16.22 -3.24 10.63
N PHE A 33 -15.24 -3.16 9.73
CA PHE A 33 -14.34 -4.28 9.47
C PHE A 33 -13.40 -4.52 10.66
N THR A 34 -13.07 -5.78 10.92
CA THR A 34 -12.05 -6.11 11.92
C THR A 34 -10.66 -5.69 11.43
N GLU A 35 -9.72 -5.54 12.36
CA GLU A 35 -8.31 -5.25 12.04
C GLU A 35 -7.72 -6.25 11.03
N GLU A 36 -8.04 -7.54 11.18
CA GLU A 36 -7.57 -8.61 10.28
C GLU A 36 -8.16 -8.48 8.87
N GLN A 37 -9.47 -8.20 8.77
CA GLN A 37 -10.14 -7.98 7.49
C GLN A 37 -9.63 -6.72 6.79
N ALA A 38 -9.46 -5.63 7.56
CA ALA A 38 -8.91 -4.38 7.04
C ALA A 38 -7.49 -4.58 6.50
N PHE A 39 -6.66 -5.34 7.22
CA PHE A 39 -5.30 -5.66 6.78
C PHE A 39 -5.28 -6.51 5.50
N ALA A 40 -6.14 -7.53 5.40
CA ALA A 40 -6.25 -8.35 4.19
C ALA A 40 -6.62 -7.51 2.96
N LEU A 41 -7.62 -6.63 3.10
CA LEU A 41 -8.06 -5.73 2.03
C LEU A 41 -6.98 -4.72 1.62
N VAL A 42 -6.25 -4.15 2.59
CA VAL A 42 -5.13 -3.24 2.31
C VAL A 42 -4.01 -3.95 1.54
N LYS A 43 -3.72 -5.21 1.89
CA LYS A 43 -2.73 -6.04 1.19
C LYS A 43 -3.14 -6.34 -0.24
N ASP A 44 -4.40 -6.70 -0.47
CA ASP A 44 -4.94 -6.95 -1.81
C ASP A 44 -4.92 -5.69 -2.67
N TYR A 45 -5.25 -4.54 -2.08
CA TYR A 45 -5.18 -3.24 -2.75
C TYR A 45 -3.74 -2.86 -3.11
N GLN A 46 -2.78 -3.04 -2.20
CA GLN A 46 -1.36 -2.84 -2.47
C GLN A 46 -0.88 -3.71 -3.63
N ASN A 47 -1.22 -5.00 -3.63
CA ASN A 47 -0.87 -5.92 -4.71
C ASN A 47 -1.48 -5.49 -6.04
N THR A 48 -2.71 -4.99 -6.04
CA THR A 48 -3.39 -4.50 -7.26
C THR A 48 -2.67 -3.28 -7.84
N ILE A 49 -2.29 -2.31 -7.02
CA ILE A 49 -1.55 -1.12 -7.46
C ILE A 49 -0.18 -1.49 -8.04
N LEU A 50 0.54 -2.38 -7.36
CA LEU A 50 1.89 -2.78 -7.78
C LEU A 50 1.89 -3.71 -9.00
N SER A 51 0.82 -4.49 -9.21
CA SER A 51 0.69 -5.41 -10.34
C SER A 51 0.14 -4.76 -11.61
N ASN A 52 -0.73 -3.75 -11.49
CA ASN A 52 -1.27 -2.98 -12.61
C ASN A 52 -0.31 -1.90 -13.14
N GLY A 53 0.92 -1.81 -12.62
CA GLY A 53 1.99 -0.97 -13.17
C GLY A 53 2.72 -1.58 -14.38
N LYS A 54 2.13 -2.57 -15.05
CA LYS A 54 2.67 -3.24 -16.26
C LYS A 54 2.05 -2.69 -17.53
#